data_AF-A0A0N0AR83-F1
#
_entry.id   AF-A0A0N0AR83-F1
#
_cell.length_a   1.000
_cell.length_b   1.000
_cell.length_c   1.000
_cell.angle_alpha   90.00
_cell.angle_beta   90.00
_cell.angle_gamma   90.00
#
_symmetry.space_group_name_H-M   'P 1'
#
loop_
_entity.id
_entity.type
_entity.pdbx_description
1 polymer ?
#
loop_
_entity_poly.entity_id
_entity_poly.type
_entity_poly.pdbx_seq_one_letter_code
_entity_poly.pdbx_strand_id
1 'polypeptide(L)' 'MELIDNPDEWGIVQRPASIARASSAAQAIRTGRLSAYPAGEFEAVARSVVEQGRVEHRVYARYVGPKK' A
#
# COMPACT_ATOMS: atom_id res chain seq x y z
N MET A 1 6.51 2.06 12.12
CA MET A 1 5.36 1.52 12.87
C MET A 1 4.31 2.63 13.03
N GLU A 2 3.94 3.32 11.94
CA GLU A 2 3.11 4.54 12.00
C GLU A 2 1.66 4.31 11.54
N LEU A 3 1.37 3.20 10.84
CA LEU A 3 0.03 2.87 10.32
C LEU A 3 -0.91 2.25 11.38
N ILE A 4 -0.39 1.80 12.52
CA ILE A 4 -1.18 1.15 13.58
C ILE A 4 -1.90 2.19 14.45
N ASP A 5 -1.36 3.40 14.56
CA ASP A 5 -1.89 4.49 15.40
C ASP A 5 -3.08 5.23 14.76
N ASN A 6 -3.25 5.12 13.43
CA ASN A 6 -4.34 5.73 12.68
C ASN A 6 -5.08 4.66 11.85
N PRO A 7 -5.83 3.75 12.50
CA PRO A 7 -6.76 2.91 11.77
C PRO A 7 -7.67 3.85 11.00
N ASP A 8 -7.83 3.59 9.72
CA ASP A 8 -8.54 4.45 8.79
C ASP A 8 -7.72 5.40 7.89
N GLU A 9 -6.41 5.58 8.11
CA GLU A 9 -5.57 6.45 7.26
C GLU A 9 -4.76 5.67 6.21
N TRP A 10 -4.62 6.24 5.01
CA TRP A 10 -3.80 5.69 3.93
C TRP A 10 -2.36 6.20 4.04
N GLY A 11 -1.43 5.31 4.43
CA GLY A 11 0.00 5.61 4.46
C GLY A 11 0.72 5.15 3.19
N ILE A 12 1.69 5.94 2.72
CA ILE A 12 2.55 5.53 1.60
C ILE A 12 3.58 4.54 2.11
N VAL A 13 3.49 3.28 1.67
CA VAL A 13 4.40 2.21 2.10
C VAL A 13 5.56 1.98 1.14
N GLN A 14 5.38 2.28 -0.15
CA GLN A 14 6.43 2.18 -1.17
C GLN A 14 6.26 3.21 -2.29
N ARG A 15 7.38 3.60 -2.91
CA ARG A 15 7.43 4.46 -4.10
C ARG A 15 8.24 3.82 -5.23
N PRO A 16 7.71 2.80 -5.91
CA PRO A 16 8.43 2.10 -6.96
C PRO A 16 8.55 2.93 -8.25
N ALA A 17 9.53 2.59 -9.08
CA ALA A 17 9.82 3.29 -10.33
C ALA A 17 8.78 3.11 -11.44
N SER A 18 7.80 2.21 -11.29
CA SER A 18 6.76 1.96 -12.30
C SER A 18 5.44 1.51 -11.68
N ILE A 19 4.33 1.83 -12.34
CA ILE A 19 2.98 1.44 -11.90
C ILE A 19 2.80 -0.07 -11.84
N ALA A 20 3.44 -0.83 -12.72
CA ALA A 20 3.39 -2.29 -12.70
C ALA A 20 3.98 -2.86 -11.40
N ARG A 21 5.12 -2.31 -10.95
CA ARG A 21 5.70 -2.68 -9.65
C ARG A 21 4.84 -2.22 -8.47
N ALA A 22 4.25 -1.03 -8.56
CA ALA A 22 3.30 -0.56 -7.55
C ALA A 22 2.10 -1.50 -7.41
N SER A 23 1.48 -1.90 -8.52
CA SER A 23 0.33 -2.82 -8.52
C SER A 23 0.70 -4.20 -7.98
N SER A 24 1.87 -4.74 -8.37
CA SER A 24 2.36 -6.01 -7.85
C SER A 24 2.59 -5.95 -6.35
N ALA A 25 3.21 -4.88 -5.84
CA ALA A 25 3.41 -4.67 -4.40
C ALA A 25 2.08 -4.52 -3.65
N ALA A 26 1.13 -3.74 -4.16
CA ALA A 26 -0.20 -3.59 -3.58
C ALA A 26 -0.96 -4.93 -3.54
N GLN A 27 -0.80 -5.79 -4.55
CA GLN A 27 -1.38 -7.12 -4.54
C GLN A 27 -0.71 -8.03 -3.50
N ALA A 28 0.62 -8.00 -3.39
CA ALA A 28 1.36 -8.78 -2.39
C ALA A 28 0.99 -8.39 -0.95
N ILE A 29 0.72 -7.12 -0.68
CA ILE A 29 0.22 -6.65 0.61
C ILE A 29 -1.18 -7.21 0.88
N ARG A 30 -2.12 -7.05 -0.07
CA ARG A 30 -3.51 -7.55 0.07
C ARG A 30 -3.59 -9.07 0.31
N THR A 31 -2.72 -9.84 -0.36
CA THR A 31 -2.69 -11.31 -0.24
C THR A 31 -1.83 -11.80 0.93
N GLY A 32 -1.22 -10.90 1.69
CA GLY A 32 -0.31 -11.21 2.78
C GLY A 32 0.92 -12.03 2.40
N ARG A 33 1.40 -11.84 1.16
CA ARG A 33 2.62 -12.49 0.67
C ARG A 33 3.89 -11.92 1.32
N LEU A 34 3.77 -10.76 1.96
CA LEU A 34 4.83 -10.11 2.72
C LEU A 34 4.59 -10.41 4.20
N SER A 35 5.56 -10.99 4.90
CA SER A 35 5.43 -11.35 6.33
C SER A 35 5.09 -10.16 7.25
N ALA A 36 5.34 -8.93 6.80
CA ALA A 36 4.99 -7.70 7.51
C ALA A 36 3.51 -7.30 7.37
N TYR A 37 2.75 -7.94 6.48
CA TYR A 37 1.36 -7.65 6.17
C TYR A 37 0.57 -8.97 6.19
N PRO A 38 -0.10 -9.33 7.28
CA PRO A 38 -1.02 -10.46 7.31
C PRO A 38 -2.11 -10.35 6.24
N ALA A 39 -2.46 -11.50 5.65
CA ALA A 39 -3.45 -11.56 4.58
C ALA A 39 -4.83 -11.14 5.12
N GLY A 40 -5.50 -10.22 4.43
CA GLY A 40 -6.85 -9.79 4.78
C GLY A 40 -6.96 -8.77 5.92
N GLU A 41 -5.83 -8.35 6.52
CA GLU A 41 -5.78 -7.30 7.55
C GLU A 41 -5.46 -5.91 6.99
N PHE A 42 -4.92 -5.87 5.77
CA PHE A 42 -4.47 -4.65 5.12
C PHE A 42 -5.13 -4.48 3.76
N GLU A 43 -5.67 -3.30 3.51
CA GLU A 43 -5.98 -2.85 2.15
C GLU A 43 -4.76 -2.15 1.57
N ALA A 44 -4.50 -2.39 0.28
CA ALA A 44 -3.44 -1.71 -0.44
C ALA A 44 -3.85 -1.37 -1.87
N VAL A 45 -3.45 -0.18 -2.30
CA VAL A 45 -3.76 0.40 -3.62
C VAL A 45 -2.49 0.98 -4.23
N ALA A 46 -2.35 0.79 -5.54
CA ALA A 46 -1.32 1.43 -6.34
C ALA A 46 -1.92 2.64 -7.06
N ARG A 47 -1.24 3.78 -6.98
CA ARG A 47 -1.68 5.01 -7.67
C ARG A 47 -0.48 5.74 -8.26
N SER A 48 -0.67 6.27 -9.46
CA SER A 48 0.25 7.25 -10.05
C SER A 48 -0.23 8.65 -9.68
N VAL A 49 0.67 9.50 -9.21
CA VAL A 49 0.41 10.91 -8.95
C VAL A 49 1.41 11.74 -9.75
N VAL A 50 0.97 12.89 -10.26
CA VAL A 50 1.87 13.85 -10.90
C VAL A 50 2.25 14.88 -9.86
N GLU A 51 3.51 14.87 -9.43
CA GLU A 51 4.03 15.81 -8.44
C GLU A 51 5.18 16.59 -9.08
N GLN A 52 5.12 17.93 -9.03
CA GLN A 52 6.13 18.82 -9.63
C GLN A 52 6.46 18.50 -11.10
N GLY A 53 5.46 18.07 -11.89
CA GLY A 53 5.64 17.73 -13.30
C GLY A 53 6.28 16.35 -13.55
N ARG A 54 6.48 15.53 -12.52
CA ARG A 54 6.98 14.15 -12.63
C ARG A 54 5.90 13.16 -12.20
N VAL A 55 5.83 12.03 -12.90
CA VAL A 55 4.95 10.92 -12.50
C VAL A 55 5.65 10.12 -11.41
N GLU A 56 5.04 10.09 -10.22
CA GLU A 56 5.43 9.21 -9.14
C GLU A 56 4.41 8.08 -8.98
N HIS A 57 4.91 6.85 -8.83
CA HIS A 57 4.06 5.72 -8.49
C HIS A 57 4.17 5.46 -7.00
N ARG A 58 3.03 5.48 -6.31
CA ARG A 58 2.93 5.34 -4.87
C ARG A 58 2.04 4.14 -4.54
N VAL A 59 2.48 3.35 -3.58
CA VAL A 59 1.68 2.28 -2.98
C VAL A 59 1.18 2.79 -1.65
N TYR A 60 -0.14 2.84 -1.52
CA TYR A 60 -0.83 3.19 -0.30
C TYR A 60 -1.28 1.91 0.38
N ALA A 61 -1.09 1.83 1.68
CA ALA A 61 -1.67 0.76 2.50
C ALA A 61 -2.39 1.36 3.70
N ARG A 62 -3.40 0.65 4.17
CA ARG A 62 -4.21 1.00 5.32
C ARG A 62 -4.56 -0.28 6.06
N TYR A 63 -4.43 -0.24 7.38
CA TYR A 63 -4.90 -1.33 8.22
C TYR A 63 -6.43 -1.25 8.31
N VAL A 64 -7.11 -2.36 7.98
CA VAL A 64 -8.57 -2.47 8.03
C VAL A 64 -9.04 -3.48 9.08
N GLY A 65 -8.11 -4.09 9.80
CA GLY A 65 -8.39 -5.15 10.77
C GLY A 65 -8.63 -6.51 10.11
N PRO A 66 -8.57 -7.60 10.88
CA PRO A 66 -8.81 -8.94 10.36
C PRO A 66 -10.23 -9.04 9.83
N LYS A 67 -10.38 -9.31 8.53
CA LYS A 67 -11.67 -9.69 7.97
C LYS A 67 -12.15 -10.98 8.67
N LYS A 68 -13.21 -10.81 9.46
CA LYS A 68 -13.97 -11.88 10.13
C LYS A 68 -14.45 -12.94 9.14
#